data_AF-A0A9D5EG48-F1
#
_entry.id   AF-A0A9D5EG48-F1
#
_cell.length_a   1.000
_cell.length_b   1.000
_cell.length_c   1.000
_cell.angle_alpha   90.00
_cell.angle_beta   90.00
_cell.angle_gamma   90.00
#
_symmetry.space_group_name_H-M   'P 1'
#
loop_
_entity.id
_entity.type
_entity.pdbx_description
1 polymer ?
#
loop_
_entity_poly.entity_id
_entity_poly.type
_entity_poly.pdbx_seq_one_letter_code
_entity_poly.pdbx_strand_id
1 'polypeptide(L)'
;MTGQPSPIDAYLDQLLAALRCEPGRIRRILAETEDHLREAARVRLEAGADQSSAEREAVAAFGTPAVVAARFGTARTQSAGELLRGVGFELALLTTVALLAAGLSGVILFAAGELKGAHVAVRDGSFTVNMNGTRCFYQSSPGEPIPAGAFAGCTPEYQQQLAVDARSDELRQDVLFRALAGALGTVFAAGLFLLRRKIALATMSPVTPALGAVGFTGLALVLVFAAYDADIKNNAGAGMWLSGGLAALAGAAVCAAWLARAVKVSTRVPVGALALPQ
;
A
#
# COMPACT_ATOMS: atom_id res chain seq x y z
N MET A 1 17.37 50.54 15.51
CA MET A 1 18.34 49.89 16.41
C MET A 1 18.27 48.41 16.11
N THR A 2 19.25 47.84 15.42
CA THR A 2 19.34 46.38 15.23
C THR A 2 19.76 45.78 16.56
N GLY A 3 18.78 45.44 17.40
CA GLY A 3 19.01 44.78 18.68
C GLY A 3 19.79 43.50 18.42
N GLN A 4 20.94 43.34 19.06
CA GLN A 4 21.64 42.07 18.98
C GLN A 4 20.73 40.97 19.54
N PRO A 5 20.65 39.80 18.89
CA PRO A 5 19.84 38.70 19.39
C PRO A 5 20.27 38.32 20.80
N SER A 6 19.31 38.00 21.66
CA SER A 6 19.59 37.54 23.04
C SER A 6 20.51 36.30 22.97
N PRO A 7 21.45 36.15 23.93
CA PRO A 7 22.16 34.89 24.13
C PRO A 7 21.26 33.65 24.16
N ILE A 8 20.04 33.74 24.69
CA ILE A 8 19.07 32.63 24.72
C ILE A 8 18.56 32.34 23.31
N ASP A 9 18.16 33.35 22.54
CA ASP A 9 17.68 33.18 21.17
C ASP A 9 18.75 32.54 20.28
N ALA A 10 19.99 33.05 20.35
CA ALA A 10 21.13 32.50 19.63
C ALA A 10 21.44 31.05 20.02
N TYR A 11 21.16 30.66 21.27
CA TYR A 11 21.29 29.28 21.73
C TYR A 11 20.19 28.38 21.16
N LEU A 12 18.94 28.84 21.17
CA LEU A 12 17.79 28.10 20.64
C LEU A 12 17.91 27.87 19.12
N ASP A 13 18.43 28.84 18.37
CA ASP A 13 18.73 28.68 16.95
C ASP A 13 19.77 27.58 16.69
N GLN A 14 20.84 27.55 17.50
CA GLN A 14 21.86 26.50 17.41
C GLN A 14 21.31 25.14 17.83
N LEU A 15 20.46 25.09 18.86
CA LEU A 15 19.81 23.85 19.31
C LEU A 15 18.85 23.32 18.24
N LEU A 16 18.05 24.19 17.62
CA LEU A 16 17.19 23.84 16.50
C LEU A 16 18.01 23.23 15.34
N ALA A 17 19.14 23.85 14.99
CA ALA A 17 20.03 23.34 13.94
C ALA A 17 20.65 21.97 14.29
N ALA A 18 20.86 21.69 15.58
CA ALA A 18 21.46 20.44 16.07
C ALA A 18 20.45 19.30 16.28
N LEU A 19 19.17 19.60 16.53
CA LEU A 19 18.14 18.59 16.77
C LEU A 19 17.85 17.74 15.51
N ARG A 20 17.64 16.44 15.73
CA ARG A 20 17.37 15.42 14.68
C ARG A 20 16.16 14.56 15.07
N CYS A 21 15.01 15.19 15.35
CA CYS A 21 13.80 14.47 15.73
C CYS A 21 12.54 15.05 15.06
N GLU A 22 11.38 14.43 15.28
CA GLU A 22 10.08 14.84 14.72
C GLU A 22 9.77 16.33 14.98
N PRO A 23 9.22 17.10 14.01
CA PRO A 23 8.98 18.55 14.16
C PRO A 23 8.12 18.95 15.36
N GLY A 24 7.14 18.12 15.73
CA GLY A 24 6.33 18.35 16.94
C GLY A 24 7.16 18.23 18.22
N ARG A 25 8.11 17.29 18.25
CA ARG A 25 9.02 17.09 19.37
C ARG A 25 10.09 18.17 19.42
N ILE A 26 10.61 18.62 18.28
CA ILE A 26 11.53 19.78 18.21
C ILE A 26 10.89 21.00 18.85
N ARG A 27 9.67 21.36 18.43
CA ARG A 27 8.95 22.52 19.00
C ARG A 27 8.77 22.41 20.51
N ARG A 28 8.38 21.23 20.99
CA ARG A 28 8.24 20.97 22.43
C ARG A 28 9.57 21.10 23.18
N ILE A 29 10.65 20.51 22.65
CA ILE A 29 12.00 20.59 23.24
C ILE A 29 12.47 22.04 23.30
N LEU A 30 12.28 22.81 22.23
CA LEU A 30 12.67 24.22 22.17
C LEU A 30 11.88 25.05 23.18
N ALA A 31 10.56 24.88 23.27
CA ALA A 31 9.74 25.58 24.26
C ALA A 31 10.14 25.23 25.70
N GLU A 32 10.30 23.95 26.02
CA GLU A 32 10.75 23.52 27.37
C GLU A 32 12.16 24.06 27.67
N THR A 33 13.07 24.06 26.69
CA THR A 33 14.44 24.59 26.86
C THR A 33 14.42 26.11 27.07
N GLU A 34 13.61 26.83 26.31
CA GLU A 34 13.42 28.28 26.45
C GLU A 34 12.90 28.61 27.85
N ASP A 35 11.84 27.94 28.31
CA ASP A 35 11.26 28.15 29.64
C ASP A 35 12.31 27.96 30.74
N HIS A 36 13.11 26.89 30.65
CA HIS A 36 14.18 26.65 31.63
C HIS A 36 15.31 27.68 31.57
N LEU A 37 15.70 28.14 30.38
CA LEU A 37 16.73 29.17 30.22
C LEU A 37 16.25 30.51 30.77
N ARG A 38 15.01 30.91 30.47
CA ARG A 38 14.40 32.14 30.98
C ARG A 38 14.26 32.09 32.50
N GLU A 39 13.85 30.96 33.06
CA GLU A 39 13.77 30.77 34.50
C GLU A 39 15.15 30.87 35.16
N ALA A 40 16.17 30.23 34.59
CA ALA A 40 17.54 30.28 35.10
C ALA A 40 18.16 31.68 35.01
N ALA A 41 17.82 32.45 33.97
CA ALA A 41 18.22 33.85 33.84
C ALA A 41 17.51 34.73 34.88
N ARG A 42 16.21 34.52 35.11
CA ARG A 42 15.43 35.24 36.13
C ARG A 42 16.03 35.11 37.54
N VAL A 43 16.42 33.90 37.95
CA VAL A 43 17.08 33.66 39.24
C VAL A 43 18.37 34.49 39.40
N ARG A 44 19.14 34.69 38.32
CA ARG A 44 20.37 35.50 38.34
C ARG A 44 20.10 37.00 38.34
N LEU A 45 19.06 37.43 37.63
CA LEU A 45 18.57 38.81 37.70
C LEU A 45 18.15 39.18 39.13
N GLU A 46 17.42 38.30 39.81
CA GLU A 46 17.02 38.48 41.22
C GLU A 46 18.24 38.51 42.17
N ALA A 47 19.35 37.89 41.79
CA ALA A 47 20.63 37.96 42.49
C ALA A 47 21.47 39.22 42.16
N GLY A 48 20.96 40.12 41.31
CA GLY A 48 21.60 41.39 40.97
C GLY A 48 22.50 41.39 39.74
N ALA A 49 22.51 40.32 38.92
CA ALA A 49 23.21 40.32 37.65
C ALA A 49 22.50 41.22 36.61
N ASP A 50 23.24 41.79 35.66
CA ASP A 50 22.63 42.43 34.49
C ASP A 50 22.00 41.37 33.57
N GLN A 51 20.99 41.76 32.79
CA GLN A 51 20.24 40.83 31.92
C GLN A 51 21.14 40.05 30.96
N SER A 52 22.12 40.72 30.34
CA SER A 52 22.97 40.08 29.35
C SER A 52 23.91 39.06 29.99
N SER A 53 24.45 39.35 31.18
CA SER A 53 25.25 38.37 31.94
C SER A 53 24.39 37.22 32.47
N ALA A 54 23.21 37.51 32.99
CA ALA A 54 22.27 36.50 33.49
C ALA A 54 21.92 35.46 32.41
N GLU A 55 21.63 35.91 31.19
CA GLU A 55 21.33 35.05 30.05
C GLU A 55 22.56 34.23 29.60
N ARG A 56 23.74 34.85 29.50
CA ARG A 56 25.00 34.14 29.16
C ARG A 56 25.34 33.05 30.17
N GLU A 57 25.21 33.35 31.45
CA GLU A 57 25.50 32.40 32.53
C GLU A 57 24.45 31.27 32.59
N ALA A 58 23.18 31.57 32.31
CA ALA A 58 22.14 30.56 32.18
C ALA A 58 22.45 29.57 31.04
N VAL A 59 22.82 30.09 29.86
CA VAL A 59 23.25 29.29 28.71
C VAL A 59 24.50 28.46 29.03
N ALA A 60 25.52 29.07 29.65
CA ALA A 60 26.75 28.39 30.03
C ALA A 60 26.49 27.22 31.01
N ALA A 61 25.57 27.40 31.97
CA ALA A 61 25.18 26.36 32.90
C ALA A 61 24.36 25.24 32.25
N PHE A 62 23.61 25.54 31.19
CA PHE A 62 22.80 24.55 30.46
C PHE A 62 23.65 23.59 29.61
N GLY A 63 24.83 24.03 29.16
CA GLY A 63 25.77 23.27 28.34
C GLY A 63 25.56 23.49 26.84
N THR A 64 26.44 22.93 26.00
CA THR A 64 26.43 23.24 24.56
C THR A 64 25.20 22.68 23.84
N PRO A 65 24.68 23.38 22.80
CA PRO A 65 23.53 22.91 22.04
C PRO A 65 23.70 21.50 21.47
N ALA A 66 24.91 21.14 21.03
CA ALA A 66 25.22 19.81 20.51
C ALA A 66 25.09 18.70 21.57
N VAL A 67 25.50 18.95 22.82
CA VAL A 67 25.37 17.99 23.92
C VAL A 67 23.91 17.81 24.32
N VAL A 68 23.16 18.91 24.42
CA VAL A 68 21.71 18.86 24.70
C VAL A 68 20.98 18.15 23.57
N ALA A 69 21.26 18.53 22.32
CA ALA A 69 20.71 17.86 21.14
C ALA A 69 21.06 16.37 21.10
N ALA A 70 22.26 15.95 21.50
CA ALA A 70 22.62 14.52 21.54
C ALA A 70 21.81 13.75 22.59
N ARG A 71 21.46 14.36 23.73
CA ARG A 71 20.60 13.74 24.75
C ARG A 71 19.16 13.54 24.28
N PHE A 72 18.67 14.42 23.41
CA PHE A 72 17.37 14.27 22.75
C PHE A 72 17.43 13.49 21.43
N GLY A 73 18.62 13.50 20.82
CA GLY A 73 19.02 12.93 19.54
C GLY A 73 19.46 11.46 19.64
N THR A 74 19.51 10.90 20.85
CA THR A 74 19.08 9.52 21.09
C THR A 74 17.57 9.42 20.83
N ALA A 75 17.18 9.80 19.62
CA ALA A 75 15.93 9.44 19.02
C ALA A 75 15.83 7.94 19.20
N ARG A 76 14.90 7.54 20.07
CA ARG A 76 14.27 6.24 20.17
C ARG A 76 14.69 5.42 18.96
N THR A 77 15.69 4.55 19.13
CA THR A 77 15.86 3.44 18.21
C THR A 77 14.48 2.84 18.16
N GLN A 78 13.75 3.08 17.07
CA GLN A 78 12.46 2.44 16.90
C GLN A 78 12.78 0.98 17.13
N SER A 79 12.18 0.41 18.18
CA SER A 79 12.53 -0.96 18.52
C SER A 79 12.30 -1.78 17.25
N ALA A 80 13.13 -2.80 16.99
CA ALA A 80 12.94 -3.62 15.78
C ALA A 80 11.47 -4.07 15.65
N GLY A 81 10.77 -4.28 16.78
CA GLY A 81 9.34 -4.54 16.82
C GLY A 81 8.43 -3.40 16.34
N GLU A 82 8.71 -2.12 16.64
CA GLU A 82 7.95 -0.97 16.12
C GLU A 82 8.13 -0.83 14.59
N LEU A 83 9.36 -1.01 14.09
CA LEU A 83 9.64 -1.04 12.65
C LEU A 83 8.94 -2.20 11.95
N LEU A 84 9.08 -3.41 12.48
CA LEU A 84 8.44 -4.61 11.93
C LEU A 84 6.91 -4.51 11.95
N ARG A 85 6.31 -3.88 12.98
CA ARG A 85 4.87 -3.62 13.01
C ARG A 85 4.45 -2.60 11.96
N GLY A 86 5.21 -1.53 11.77
CA GLY A 86 4.97 -0.54 10.72
C GLY A 86 5.01 -1.16 9.33
N VAL A 87 6.10 -1.84 9.01
CA VAL A 87 6.29 -2.55 7.73
C VAL A 87 5.23 -3.65 7.55
N GLY A 88 4.96 -4.45 8.59
CA GLY A 88 3.96 -5.49 8.54
C GLY A 88 2.56 -4.97 8.27
N PHE A 89 2.19 -3.83 8.88
CA PHE A 89 0.91 -3.18 8.63
C PHE A 89 0.82 -2.62 7.20
N GLU A 90 1.89 -2.01 6.69
CA GLU A 90 1.96 -1.51 5.32
C GLU A 90 1.85 -2.63 4.27
N LEU A 91 2.58 -3.73 4.48
CA LEU A 91 2.47 -4.93 3.65
C LEU A 91 1.06 -5.53 3.71
N ALA A 92 0.47 -5.64 4.90
CA ALA A 92 -0.89 -6.15 5.04
C ALA A 92 -1.92 -5.30 4.26
N LEU A 93 -1.73 -3.98 4.22
CA LEU A 93 -2.61 -3.09 3.48
C LEU A 93 -2.42 -3.27 1.96
N LEU A 94 -1.19 -3.37 1.46
CA LEU A 94 -0.94 -3.67 0.04
C LEU A 94 -1.52 -5.04 -0.36
N THR A 95 -1.31 -6.07 0.45
CA THR A 95 -1.89 -7.41 0.25
C THR A 95 -3.42 -7.35 0.21
N THR A 96 -4.04 -6.55 1.08
CA THR A 96 -5.49 -6.33 1.08
C THR A 96 -5.97 -5.74 -0.24
N VAL A 97 -5.30 -4.69 -0.75
CA VAL A 97 -5.65 -4.07 -2.04
C VAL A 97 -5.49 -5.08 -3.18
N ALA A 98 -4.42 -5.87 -3.18
CA ALA A 98 -4.18 -6.90 -4.20
C ALA A 98 -5.26 -7.99 -4.19
N LEU A 99 -5.65 -8.49 -3.02
CA LEU A 99 -6.71 -9.48 -2.88
C LEU A 99 -8.08 -8.95 -3.33
N LEU A 100 -8.40 -7.70 -2.98
CA LEU A 100 -9.64 -7.05 -3.44
C LEU A 100 -9.64 -6.83 -4.96
N ALA A 101 -8.51 -6.44 -5.55
CA ALA A 101 -8.36 -6.34 -7.00
C ALA A 101 -8.53 -7.71 -7.67
N ALA A 102 -7.92 -8.77 -7.12
CA ALA A 102 -8.12 -10.13 -7.61
C ALA A 102 -9.62 -10.53 -7.57
N GLY A 103 -10.32 -10.23 -6.47
CA GLY A 103 -11.77 -10.40 -6.35
C GLY A 103 -12.57 -9.65 -7.43
N LEU A 104 -12.28 -8.36 -7.60
CA LEU A 104 -12.92 -7.53 -8.61
C LEU A 104 -12.69 -8.08 -10.03
N SER A 105 -11.49 -8.59 -10.31
CA SER A 105 -11.18 -9.22 -11.60
C SER A 105 -12.04 -10.48 -11.85
N GLY A 106 -12.42 -11.21 -10.80
CA GLY A 106 -13.34 -12.36 -10.91
C GLY A 106 -14.75 -11.93 -11.28
N VAL A 107 -15.25 -10.86 -10.65
CA VAL A 107 -16.58 -10.29 -10.95
C VAL A 107 -16.64 -9.77 -12.40
N ILE A 108 -15.61 -9.05 -12.84
CA ILE A 108 -15.51 -8.53 -14.22
C ILE A 108 -15.49 -9.70 -15.22
N LEU A 109 -14.71 -10.73 -14.93
CA LEU A 109 -14.60 -11.92 -15.80
C LEU A 109 -15.93 -12.67 -15.90
N PHE A 110 -16.60 -12.89 -14.77
CA PHE A 110 -17.92 -13.52 -14.72
C PHE A 110 -18.95 -12.73 -15.53
N ALA A 111 -19.03 -11.42 -15.33
CA ALA A 111 -19.95 -10.55 -16.07
C ALA A 111 -19.66 -10.57 -17.58
N ALA A 112 -18.39 -10.57 -17.99
CA ALA A 112 -18.00 -10.69 -19.40
C ALA A 112 -18.43 -12.04 -20.00
N GLY A 113 -18.29 -13.13 -19.24
CA GLY A 113 -18.73 -14.47 -19.63
C GLY A 113 -20.25 -14.57 -19.81
N GLU A 114 -21.03 -13.99 -18.91
CA GLU A 114 -22.50 -13.95 -19.02
C GLU A 114 -22.98 -13.09 -20.20
N LEU A 115 -22.33 -11.94 -20.46
CA LEU A 115 -22.76 -11.01 -21.50
C LEU A 115 -22.34 -11.41 -22.91
N LYS A 116 -21.15 -11.98 -23.08
CA LYS A 116 -20.55 -12.27 -24.38
C LYS A 116 -20.32 -13.75 -24.65
N GLY A 117 -20.57 -14.62 -23.66
CA GLY A 117 -20.27 -16.05 -23.73
C GLY A 117 -18.86 -16.41 -23.24
N ALA A 118 -18.70 -17.66 -22.82
CA ALA A 118 -17.47 -18.17 -22.20
C ALA A 118 -16.21 -18.09 -23.10
N HIS A 119 -16.39 -18.04 -24.43
CA HIS A 119 -15.29 -17.97 -25.40
C HIS A 119 -14.47 -16.68 -25.34
N VAL A 120 -15.06 -15.57 -24.87
CA VAL A 120 -14.33 -14.31 -24.65
C VAL A 120 -13.55 -14.34 -23.33
N ALA A 121 -14.05 -15.09 -22.35
CA ALA A 121 -13.55 -15.08 -20.98
C ALA A 121 -12.33 -16.00 -20.80
N VAL A 122 -12.33 -17.19 -21.42
CA VAL A 122 -11.29 -18.21 -21.22
C VAL A 122 -10.41 -18.34 -22.46
N ARG A 123 -9.11 -18.55 -22.27
CA ARG A 123 -8.15 -18.78 -23.36
C ARG A 123 -8.33 -20.19 -23.89
N ASP A 124 -8.38 -20.35 -25.22
CA ASP A 124 -8.38 -21.66 -25.91
C ASP A 124 -7.05 -22.44 -25.77
N GLY A 125 -6.21 -22.06 -24.80
CA GLY A 125 -4.80 -22.43 -24.73
C GLY A 125 -4.49 -23.26 -23.50
N SER A 126 -4.67 -24.57 -23.61
CA SER A 126 -3.74 -25.62 -23.16
C SER A 126 -4.39 -27.01 -23.19
N PHE A 127 -5.72 -27.07 -23.12
CA PHE A 127 -6.46 -28.23 -23.59
C PHE A 127 -6.74 -28.09 -25.10
N THR A 128 -5.68 -27.97 -25.91
CA THR A 128 -5.65 -28.85 -27.08
C THR A 128 -5.58 -30.26 -26.50
N VAL A 129 -6.73 -30.75 -26.05
CA VAL A 129 -7.00 -32.16 -26.17
C VAL A 129 -6.77 -32.39 -27.64
N ASN A 130 -5.59 -32.91 -27.93
CA ASN A 130 -5.40 -33.67 -29.14
C ASN A 130 -6.39 -34.81 -28.96
N MET A 131 -7.65 -34.56 -29.36
CA MET A 131 -8.73 -35.52 -29.40
C MET A 131 -8.42 -36.45 -30.57
N ASN A 132 -7.25 -37.11 -30.51
CA ASN A 132 -7.18 -38.47 -30.98
C ASN A 132 -8.35 -39.17 -30.29
N GLY A 133 -9.20 -39.85 -31.07
CA GLY A 133 -10.54 -40.31 -30.67
C GLY A 133 -10.63 -41.18 -29.41
N THR A 134 -9.52 -41.45 -28.72
CA THR A 134 -9.40 -42.14 -27.44
C THR A 134 -9.89 -41.35 -26.21
N ARG A 135 -10.17 -40.03 -26.28
CA ARG A 135 -10.67 -39.26 -25.12
C ARG A 135 -12.18 -38.98 -25.07
N CYS A 136 -12.95 -39.34 -26.10
CA CYS A 136 -14.41 -39.48 -25.94
C CYS A 136 -14.78 -40.58 -24.91
N PHE A 137 -13.80 -41.38 -24.44
CA PHE A 137 -13.98 -42.55 -23.58
C PHE A 137 -13.88 -42.28 -22.07
N TYR A 138 -13.41 -41.12 -21.63
CA TYR A 138 -13.06 -40.94 -20.21
C TYR A 138 -14.25 -40.75 -19.25
N GLN A 139 -15.49 -40.83 -19.73
CA GLN A 139 -16.68 -40.70 -18.90
C GLN A 139 -17.45 -42.02 -18.69
N SER A 140 -16.97 -43.15 -19.23
CA SER A 140 -17.45 -44.46 -18.80
C SER A 140 -16.70 -44.89 -17.54
N SER A 141 -17.45 -45.16 -16.47
CA SER A 141 -16.95 -45.63 -15.17
C SER A 141 -15.88 -46.73 -15.29
N PRO A 142 -14.86 -46.78 -14.41
CA PRO A 142 -13.84 -47.83 -14.45
C PRO A 142 -14.50 -49.21 -14.28
N GLY A 143 -14.51 -50.02 -15.34
CA GLY A 143 -14.94 -51.43 -15.28
C GLY A 143 -16.03 -51.85 -16.27
N GLU A 144 -16.66 -50.94 -17.03
CA GLU A 144 -17.63 -51.35 -18.05
C GLU A 144 -16.96 -51.68 -19.39
N PRO A 145 -17.22 -52.86 -19.99
CA PRO A 145 -16.69 -53.22 -21.30
C PRO A 145 -17.27 -52.29 -22.36
N ILE A 146 -16.37 -51.68 -23.14
CA ILE A 146 -16.72 -50.74 -24.21
C ILE A 146 -17.45 -51.49 -25.33
N PRO A 147 -18.70 -51.12 -25.67
CA PRO A 147 -19.38 -51.71 -26.80
C PRO A 147 -18.68 -51.30 -28.12
N ALA A 148 -18.42 -52.30 -28.97
CA ALA A 148 -17.90 -52.07 -30.32
C ALA A 148 -18.87 -51.19 -31.11
N GLY A 149 -18.51 -49.92 -31.32
CA GLY A 149 -19.38 -48.90 -31.93
C GLY A 149 -19.44 -47.57 -31.16
N ALA A 150 -18.95 -47.50 -29.92
CA ALA A 150 -18.93 -46.28 -29.11
C ALA A 150 -18.16 -45.10 -29.76
N PHE A 151 -17.24 -45.37 -30.69
CA PHE A 151 -16.53 -44.35 -31.46
C PHE A 151 -17.40 -43.62 -32.50
N ALA A 152 -18.51 -44.22 -32.95
CA ALA A 152 -19.39 -43.64 -33.96
C ALA A 152 -20.26 -42.48 -33.43
N GLY A 153 -20.30 -42.28 -32.10
CA GLY A 153 -21.13 -41.26 -31.45
C GLY A 153 -20.48 -39.88 -31.29
N CYS A 154 -19.20 -39.69 -31.60
CA CYS A 154 -18.57 -38.37 -31.53
C CYS A 154 -18.84 -37.59 -32.81
N THR A 155 -20.09 -37.13 -32.96
CA THR A 155 -20.44 -36.16 -34.00
C THR A 155 -19.69 -34.85 -33.73
N PRO A 156 -19.41 -34.04 -34.77
CA PRO A 156 -18.85 -32.71 -34.59
C PRO A 156 -19.65 -31.85 -33.61
N GLU A 157 -20.98 -32.03 -33.54
CA GLU A 157 -21.82 -31.30 -32.58
C GLU A 157 -21.51 -31.71 -31.13
N TYR A 158 -21.32 -33.01 -30.85
CA TYR A 158 -20.99 -33.47 -29.50
C TYR A 158 -19.61 -32.98 -29.06
N GLN A 159 -18.63 -32.92 -29.96
CA GLN A 159 -17.31 -32.34 -29.68
C GLN A 159 -17.40 -30.85 -29.35
N GLN A 160 -18.26 -30.11 -30.06
CA GLN A 160 -18.49 -28.70 -29.79
C GLN A 160 -19.18 -28.50 -28.43
N GLN A 161 -20.15 -29.34 -28.07
CA GLN A 161 -20.83 -29.30 -26.77
C GLN A 161 -19.84 -29.53 -25.62
N LEU A 162 -19.01 -30.59 -25.70
CA LEU A 162 -17.98 -30.89 -24.70
C LEU A 162 -16.97 -29.75 -24.55
N ALA A 163 -16.59 -29.09 -25.65
CA ALA A 163 -15.70 -27.94 -25.60
C ALA A 163 -16.35 -26.74 -24.89
N VAL A 164 -17.65 -26.52 -25.05
CA VAL A 164 -18.39 -25.47 -24.33
C VAL A 164 -18.48 -25.79 -22.84
N ASP A 165 -18.81 -27.03 -22.49
CA ASP A 165 -18.93 -27.46 -21.10
C ASP A 165 -17.59 -27.35 -20.36
N ALA A 166 -16.50 -27.81 -20.98
CA ALA A 166 -15.15 -27.69 -20.42
C ALA A 166 -14.74 -26.23 -20.16
N ARG A 167 -15.03 -25.32 -21.10
CA ARG A 167 -14.76 -23.88 -20.91
C ARG A 167 -15.58 -23.29 -19.77
N SER A 168 -16.82 -23.75 -19.59
CA SER A 168 -17.69 -23.27 -18.52
C SER A 168 -17.16 -23.67 -17.13
N ASP A 169 -16.59 -24.86 -17.01
CA ASP A 169 -16.00 -25.34 -15.76
C ASP A 169 -14.67 -24.64 -15.43
N GLU A 170 -13.82 -24.40 -16.43
CA GLU A 170 -12.61 -23.59 -16.26
C GLU A 170 -12.96 -22.15 -15.81
N LEU A 171 -13.94 -21.52 -16.47
CA LEU A 171 -14.43 -20.20 -16.09
C LEU A 171 -14.91 -20.17 -14.65
N ARG A 172 -15.68 -21.18 -14.22
CA ARG A 172 -16.18 -21.28 -12.85
C ARG A 172 -15.05 -21.42 -11.83
N GLN A 173 -14.03 -22.23 -12.12
CA GLN A 173 -12.88 -22.37 -11.24
C GLN A 173 -12.11 -21.06 -11.09
N ASP A 174 -11.82 -20.38 -12.20
CA ASP A 174 -11.10 -19.09 -12.19
C ASP A 174 -11.89 -18.01 -11.45
N VAL A 175 -13.19 -17.92 -11.70
CA VAL A 175 -14.09 -17.00 -10.99
C VAL A 175 -14.13 -17.35 -9.51
N LEU A 176 -14.19 -18.63 -9.14
CA LEU A 176 -14.21 -19.07 -7.75
C LEU A 176 -12.92 -18.68 -7.00
N PHE A 177 -11.74 -18.96 -7.56
CA PHE A 177 -10.47 -18.60 -6.91
C PHE A 177 -10.34 -17.09 -6.72
N ARG A 178 -10.74 -16.30 -7.72
CA ARG A 178 -10.76 -14.84 -7.63
C ARG A 178 -11.76 -14.36 -6.58
N ALA A 179 -12.97 -14.91 -6.56
CA ALA A 179 -13.98 -14.58 -5.55
C ALA A 179 -13.51 -14.89 -4.13
N LEU A 180 -12.86 -16.04 -3.91
CA LEU A 180 -12.24 -16.40 -2.63
C LEU A 180 -11.14 -15.41 -2.24
N ALA A 181 -10.28 -15.00 -3.18
CA ALA A 181 -9.29 -13.96 -2.93
C ALA A 181 -9.94 -12.62 -2.51
N GLY A 182 -11.01 -12.21 -3.18
CA GLY A 182 -11.78 -11.01 -2.82
C GLY A 182 -12.44 -11.08 -1.44
N ALA A 183 -13.00 -12.25 -1.09
CA ALA A 183 -13.58 -12.49 0.22
C ALA A 183 -12.52 -12.41 1.32
N LEU A 184 -11.35 -13.05 1.12
CA LEU A 184 -10.20 -12.93 2.01
C LEU A 184 -9.75 -11.46 2.14
N GLY A 185 -9.61 -10.74 1.02
CA GLY A 185 -9.28 -9.32 1.03
C GLY A 185 -10.25 -8.48 1.87
N THR A 186 -11.54 -8.78 1.81
CA THR A 186 -12.57 -8.11 2.61
C THR A 186 -12.40 -8.37 4.11
N VAL A 187 -12.13 -9.62 4.49
CA VAL A 187 -11.85 -10.00 5.89
C VAL A 187 -10.59 -9.29 6.41
N PHE A 188 -9.51 -9.25 5.61
CA PHE A 188 -8.30 -8.53 5.96
C PHE A 188 -8.55 -7.03 6.11
N ALA A 189 -9.30 -6.41 5.19
CA ALA A 189 -9.64 -4.99 5.28
C ALA A 189 -10.41 -4.66 6.56
N ALA A 190 -11.40 -5.50 6.91
CA ALA A 190 -12.15 -5.36 8.15
C ALA A 190 -11.23 -5.51 9.39
N GLY A 191 -10.35 -6.51 9.40
CA GLY A 191 -9.37 -6.70 10.46
C GLY A 191 -8.43 -5.50 10.63
N LEU A 192 -7.89 -4.97 9.53
CA LEU A 192 -7.02 -3.79 9.54
C LEU A 192 -7.78 -2.53 9.98
N PHE A 193 -9.04 -2.37 9.59
CA PHE A 193 -9.89 -1.27 10.02
C PHE A 193 -10.15 -1.30 11.54
N LEU A 194 -10.46 -2.49 12.08
CA LEU A 194 -10.64 -2.67 13.53
C LEU A 194 -9.33 -2.47 14.29
N LEU A 195 -8.21 -2.93 13.75
CA LEU A 195 -6.89 -2.75 14.35
C LEU A 195 -6.46 -1.27 14.35
N ARG A 196 -6.76 -0.54 13.27
CA ARG A 196 -6.55 0.92 13.16
C ARG A 196 -7.29 1.71 14.23
N ARG A 197 -8.45 1.26 14.68
CA ARG A 197 -9.19 1.92 15.77
C ARG A 197 -8.51 1.76 17.13
N LYS A 198 -7.76 0.67 17.32
CA LYS A 198 -7.12 0.35 18.62
C LYS A 198 -5.69 0.84 18.72
N ILE A 199 -4.98 0.93 17.60
CA ILE A 199 -3.57 1.32 17.58
C ILE A 199 -3.48 2.71 16.98
N ALA A 200 -2.93 3.66 17.75
CA ALA A 200 -2.43 4.92 17.21
C ALA A 200 -1.24 4.60 16.29
N LEU A 201 -1.55 4.19 15.06
CA LEU A 201 -0.56 3.85 14.05
C LEU A 201 0.26 5.09 13.76
N ALA A 202 1.58 4.92 13.81
CA ALA A 202 2.52 5.91 13.34
C ALA A 202 2.10 6.40 11.94
N THR A 203 2.36 7.67 11.66
CA THR A 203 2.18 8.27 10.34
C THR A 203 2.79 7.36 9.28
N MET A 204 1.92 6.81 8.42
CA MET A 204 2.33 5.86 7.39
C MET A 204 3.27 6.53 6.40
N SER A 205 4.25 5.78 5.92
CA SER A 205 5.20 6.29 4.93
C SER A 205 4.49 6.56 3.61
N PRO A 206 4.76 7.68 2.91
CA PRO A 206 4.26 7.91 1.57
C PRO A 206 4.87 6.95 0.53
N VAL A 207 5.95 6.24 0.88
CA VAL A 207 6.64 5.30 -0.03
C VAL A 207 5.75 4.12 -0.41
N THR A 208 5.03 3.55 0.55
CA THR A 208 4.18 2.36 0.35
C THR A 208 3.05 2.58 -0.67
N PRO A 209 2.21 3.63 -0.57
CA PRO A 209 1.22 3.88 -1.60
C PRO A 209 1.84 4.25 -2.96
N ALA A 210 3.04 4.85 -3.00
CA ALA A 210 3.75 5.10 -4.26
C ALA A 210 4.19 3.79 -4.92
N LEU A 211 4.82 2.88 -4.17
CA LEU A 211 5.20 1.54 -4.65
C LEU A 211 3.99 0.75 -5.13
N GLY A 212 2.89 0.79 -4.37
CA GLY A 212 1.61 0.19 -4.77
C GLY A 212 1.12 0.76 -6.10
N ALA A 213 1.05 2.08 -6.24
CA ALA A 213 0.57 2.73 -7.46
C ALA A 213 1.43 2.36 -8.69
N VAL A 214 2.76 2.39 -8.56
CA VAL A 214 3.68 1.99 -9.64
C VAL A 214 3.54 0.50 -9.97
N GLY A 215 3.54 -0.37 -8.96
CA GLY A 215 3.44 -1.81 -9.15
C GLY A 215 2.13 -2.22 -9.84
N PHE A 216 1.00 -1.70 -9.37
CA PHE A 216 -0.30 -1.99 -9.98
C PHE A 216 -0.43 -1.40 -11.39
N THR A 217 0.13 -0.22 -11.65
CA THR A 217 0.13 0.36 -13.01
C THR A 217 0.97 -0.49 -13.96
N GLY A 218 2.17 -0.90 -13.54
CA GLY A 218 3.01 -1.80 -14.33
C GLY A 218 2.32 -3.14 -14.62
N LEU A 219 1.70 -3.74 -13.61
CA LEU A 219 0.92 -4.97 -13.77
C LEU A 219 -0.25 -4.78 -14.74
N ALA A 220 -0.99 -3.67 -14.63
CA ALA A 220 -2.09 -3.38 -15.54
C ALA A 220 -1.63 -3.30 -16.99
N LEU A 221 -0.51 -2.63 -17.27
CA LEU A 221 0.05 -2.53 -18.62
C LEU A 221 0.44 -3.90 -19.17
N VAL A 222 1.11 -4.74 -18.36
CA VAL A 222 1.47 -6.12 -18.76
C VAL A 222 0.23 -6.94 -19.09
N LEU A 223 -0.81 -6.86 -18.27
CA LEU A 223 -2.05 -7.62 -18.48
C LEU A 223 -2.83 -7.12 -19.69
N VAL A 224 -2.89 -5.82 -19.93
CA VAL A 224 -3.52 -5.25 -21.14
C VAL A 224 -2.75 -5.67 -22.40
N PHE A 225 -1.42 -5.67 -22.36
CA PHE A 225 -0.62 -6.14 -23.48
C PHE A 225 -0.81 -7.64 -23.74
N ALA A 226 -0.88 -8.46 -22.68
CA ALA A 226 -1.22 -9.88 -22.80
C ALA A 226 -2.63 -10.10 -23.36
N ALA A 227 -3.60 -9.25 -23.00
CA ALA A 227 -4.95 -9.28 -23.58
C ALA A 227 -4.91 -8.99 -25.09
N TYR A 228 -4.16 -7.97 -25.49
CA TYR A 228 -3.99 -7.60 -26.90
C TYR A 228 -3.31 -8.70 -27.72
N ASP A 229 -2.25 -9.31 -27.18
CA ASP A 229 -1.57 -10.44 -27.83
C ASP A 229 -2.50 -11.67 -27.97
N ALA A 230 -3.30 -11.95 -26.94
CA ALA A 230 -4.27 -13.05 -26.95
C ALA A 230 -5.38 -12.83 -27.99
N ASP A 231 -5.88 -11.61 -28.10
CA ASP A 231 -6.89 -11.22 -29.09
C ASP A 231 -6.37 -11.41 -30.52
N ILE A 232 -5.18 -10.86 -30.83
CA ILE A 232 -4.59 -10.93 -32.18
C ILE A 232 -4.22 -12.35 -32.59
N LYS A 233 -3.59 -13.12 -31.69
CA LYS A 233 -3.05 -14.44 -32.06
C LYS A 233 -4.09 -15.55 -32.03
N ASN A 234 -5.05 -15.50 -31.11
CA ASN A 234 -5.89 -16.64 -30.80
C ASN A 234 -7.40 -16.36 -30.91
N ASN A 235 -7.84 -15.11 -31.12
CA ASN A 235 -9.26 -14.71 -31.10
C ASN A 235 -10.03 -15.19 -29.84
N ALA A 236 -9.32 -15.53 -28.75
CA ALA A 236 -9.90 -16.15 -27.56
C ALA A 236 -9.08 -15.83 -26.30
N GLY A 237 -9.77 -15.70 -25.17
CA GLY A 237 -9.14 -15.52 -23.84
C GLY A 237 -8.63 -14.13 -23.49
N ALA A 238 -8.89 -13.11 -24.33
CA ALA A 238 -8.52 -11.73 -24.01
C ALA A 238 -9.22 -11.24 -22.72
N GLY A 239 -10.43 -11.73 -22.42
CA GLY A 239 -11.21 -11.35 -21.24
C GLY A 239 -10.53 -11.66 -19.91
N MET A 240 -9.83 -12.79 -19.81
CA MET A 240 -9.09 -13.17 -18.59
C MET A 240 -8.01 -12.14 -18.23
N TRP A 241 -7.26 -11.68 -19.23
CA TRP A 241 -6.18 -10.71 -19.07
C TRP A 241 -6.72 -9.29 -18.88
N LEU A 242 -7.73 -8.90 -19.67
CA LEU A 242 -8.36 -7.59 -19.60
C LEU A 242 -9.01 -7.35 -18.23
N SER A 243 -9.72 -8.35 -17.69
CA SER A 243 -10.34 -8.27 -16.35
C SER A 243 -9.29 -8.05 -15.25
N GLY A 244 -8.16 -8.74 -15.33
CA GLY A 244 -7.03 -8.53 -14.42
C GLY A 244 -6.42 -7.13 -14.57
N GLY A 245 -6.23 -6.67 -15.81
CA GLY A 245 -5.70 -5.34 -16.10
C GLY A 245 -6.58 -4.22 -15.55
N LEU A 246 -7.90 -4.30 -15.75
CA LEU A 246 -8.87 -3.34 -15.22
C LEU A 246 -8.87 -3.31 -13.68
N ALA A 247 -8.82 -4.47 -13.04
CA ALA A 247 -8.75 -4.54 -11.59
C ALA A 247 -7.42 -4.00 -11.04
N ALA A 248 -6.30 -4.25 -11.73
CA ALA A 248 -5.01 -3.66 -11.37
C ALA A 248 -5.03 -2.12 -11.49
N LEU A 249 -5.67 -1.55 -12.51
CA LEU A 249 -5.87 -0.09 -12.60
C LEU A 249 -6.68 0.46 -11.43
N ALA A 250 -7.72 -0.24 -10.99
CA ALA A 250 -8.48 0.15 -9.80
C ALA A 250 -7.60 0.15 -8.54
N GLY A 251 -6.76 -0.89 -8.37
CA GLY A 251 -5.75 -0.93 -7.30
C GLY A 251 -4.77 0.24 -7.36
N ALA A 252 -4.25 0.56 -8.55
CA ALA A 252 -3.37 1.70 -8.76
C ALA A 252 -4.03 3.03 -8.39
N ALA A 253 -5.30 3.22 -8.76
CA ALA A 253 -6.07 4.42 -8.44
C ALA A 253 -6.28 4.58 -6.92
N VAL A 254 -6.57 3.49 -6.20
CA VAL A 254 -6.69 3.49 -4.73
C VAL A 254 -5.36 3.88 -4.09
N CYS A 255 -4.26 3.29 -4.53
CA CYS A 255 -2.91 3.63 -4.04
C CYS A 255 -2.54 5.09 -4.34
N ALA A 256 -2.84 5.59 -5.53
CA ALA A 256 -2.58 6.99 -5.92
C ALA A 256 -3.42 7.98 -5.09
N ALA A 257 -4.71 7.69 -4.88
CA ALA A 257 -5.59 8.51 -4.04
C ALA A 257 -5.11 8.53 -2.58
N TRP A 258 -4.61 7.40 -2.08
CA TRP A 258 -4.02 7.33 -0.75
C TRP A 258 -2.72 8.15 -0.67
N LEU A 259 -1.82 8.05 -1.65
CA LEU A 259 -0.61 8.88 -1.72
C LEU A 259 -0.95 10.37 -1.74
N ALA A 260 -1.91 10.79 -2.57
CA ALA A 260 -2.33 12.18 -2.66
C ALA A 260 -2.85 12.74 -1.32
N ARG A 261 -3.55 11.90 -0.52
CA ARG A 261 -3.98 12.26 0.84
C ARG A 261 -2.80 12.40 1.78
N ALA A 262 -1.82 11.50 1.73
CA ALA A 262 -0.63 11.56 2.57
C ALA A 262 0.18 12.85 2.32
N VAL A 263 0.36 13.24 1.05
CA VAL A 263 1.07 14.48 0.67
C VAL A 263 0.29 15.74 1.10
N LYS A 264 -1.04 15.75 0.95
CA LYS A 264 -1.88 16.88 1.40
C LYS A 264 -1.83 17.11 2.91
N VAL A 265 -1.69 16.06 3.72
CA VAL A 265 -1.55 16.20 5.18
C VAL A 265 -0.20 16.83 5.53
N SER A 266 0.88 16.45 4.83
CA SER A 266 2.22 17.00 5.05
C SER A 266 2.31 18.50 4.73
N THR A 267 1.64 18.95 3.67
CA THR A 267 1.67 20.36 3.23
C THR A 267 0.80 21.31 4.07
N ARG A 268 -0.12 20.79 4.89
CA ARG A 268 -0.99 21.60 5.76
C ARG A 268 -0.34 22.00 7.09
N VAL A 269 0.91 21.64 7.34
CA VAL A 269 1.64 22.19 8.49
C VAL A 269 1.99 23.65 8.14
N PRO A 270 1.29 24.65 8.71
CA PRO A 270 1.45 26.02 8.28
C PRO A 270 2.85 26.50 8.66
N VAL A 271 3.62 26.93 7.65
CA VAL A 271 4.91 27.62 7.83
C VAL A 271 4.73 28.97 8.57
N GLY A 272 3.48 29.46 8.69
CA GLY A 272 3.13 30.73 9.32
C GLY A 272 3.12 30.78 10.85
N ALA A 273 3.48 29.71 11.57
CA ALA A 273 3.64 29.76 13.03
C ALA A 273 5.04 30.29 13.48
N LEU A 274 5.85 30.77 12.53
CA LEU A 274 7.12 31.48 12.77
C LEU A 274 6.96 33.01 12.64
N ALA A 275 5.78 33.55 12.95
CA ALA A 275 5.65 34.98 13.22
C ALA A 275 6.35 35.27 14.56
N LEU A 276 7.61 35.67 14.48
CA LEU A 276 8.33 36.27 15.59
C LEU A 276 7.46 37.42 16.16
N PRO A 277 7.19 37.46 17.48
CA PRO A 277 6.60 38.65 18.08
C PRO A 277 7.53 39.84 17.82
N GLN A 278 6.98 40.92 17.26
CA GLN A 278 7.66 42.21 17.15
C GLN A 278 7.66 42.95 18.48
#